data_AF-A0A937KWM8-F1
#
_entry.id   AF-A0A937KWM8-F1
#
_cell.length_a   1.000
_cell.length_b   1.000
_cell.length_c   1.000
_cell.angle_alpha   90.00
_cell.angle_beta   90.00
_cell.angle_gamma   90.00
#
_symmetry.space_group_name_H-M   'P 1'
#
loop_
_entity.id
_entity.type
_entity.pdbx_description
1 polymer ?
#
loop_
_entity_poly.entity_id
_entity_poly.type
_entity_poly.pdbx_seq_one_letter_code
_entity_poly.pdbx_strand_id
1 'polypeptide(L)'
;MANEIYLPSAGFDCSDDQYKFEFLFDRSKDMDNPKVYRRVNGKFISIGNLIAEKQGAYVVWEDKEFLKTTDFAWSFDKVTSKLSSIVLSVGLGIDNLNIIPKPMTCMQKIFYY
;
A
#
# COMPACT_ATOMS: atom_id res chain seq x y z
N MET A 1 18.12 -26.61 5.18
CA MET A 1 16.91 -26.01 4.57
C MET A 1 16.17 -25.34 5.70
N ALA A 2 16.29 -24.02 5.83
CA ALA A 2 15.57 -23.27 6.85
C ALA A 2 14.10 -23.23 6.42
N ASN A 3 13.19 -23.68 7.30
CA ASN A 3 11.76 -23.52 7.10
C ASN A 3 11.46 -22.05 6.82
N GLU A 4 10.93 -21.73 5.64
CA GLU A 4 10.35 -20.42 5.38
C GLU A 4 9.21 -20.24 6.38
N ILE A 5 9.46 -19.45 7.42
CA ILE A 5 8.46 -19.14 8.42
C ILE A 5 7.42 -18.27 7.70
N TYR A 6 6.26 -18.87 7.43
CA TYR A 6 5.05 -18.20 6.95
C TYR A 6 4.55 -17.20 8.01
N LEU A 7 5.22 -16.06 8.13
CA LEU A 7 4.84 -15.03 9.09
C LEU A 7 3.59 -14.33 8.57
N PRO A 8 2.46 -14.38 9.33
CA PRO A 8 1.27 -13.61 8.98
C PRO A 8 1.68 -12.14 8.87
N SER A 9 1.63 -11.62 7.65
CA SER A 9 2.00 -10.24 7.41
C SER A 9 0.73 -9.42 7.43
N ALA A 10 0.67 -8.48 8.37
CA ALA A 10 -0.46 -7.58 8.52
C ALA A 10 -0.54 -6.63 7.34
N GLY A 11 -1.75 -6.38 6.87
CA GLY A 11 -2.00 -5.56 5.70
C GLY A 11 -3.40 -4.97 5.66
N PHE A 12 -3.74 -4.40 4.51
CA PHE A 12 -5.04 -3.78 4.27
C PHE A 12 -5.69 -4.36 3.03
N ASP A 13 -6.97 -4.71 3.13
CA ASP A 13 -7.84 -5.03 2.00
C ASP A 13 -8.78 -3.84 1.80
N CYS A 14 -8.60 -3.15 0.68
CA CYS A 14 -9.23 -1.89 0.34
C CYS A 14 -10.08 -2.08 -0.91
N SER A 15 -11.30 -1.59 -0.90
CA SER A 15 -12.18 -1.70 -2.06
C SER A 15 -13.26 -0.64 -2.12
N ASP A 16 -13.67 -0.34 -3.34
CA ASP A 16 -14.95 0.30 -3.67
C ASP A 16 -15.64 -0.50 -4.78
N ASP A 17 -16.66 0.09 -5.42
CA ASP A 17 -17.43 -0.58 -6.49
C ASP A 17 -16.59 -0.87 -7.77
N GLN A 18 -15.43 -0.23 -7.93
CA GLN A 18 -14.59 -0.29 -9.14
C GLN A 18 -13.20 -0.88 -8.90
N TYR A 19 -12.63 -0.67 -7.72
CA TYR A 19 -11.24 -0.97 -7.41
C TYR A 19 -11.13 -1.90 -6.20
N LYS A 20 -10.11 -2.75 -6.24
CA LYS A 20 -9.68 -3.56 -5.11
C LYS A 20 -8.17 -3.55 -5.00
N PHE A 21 -7.65 -3.21 -3.83
CA PHE A 21 -6.23 -3.23 -3.52
C PHE A 21 -5.98 -4.00 -2.23
N GLU A 22 -5.06 -4.95 -2.30
CA GLU A 22 -4.56 -5.68 -1.13
C GLU A 22 -3.10 -5.28 -0.92
N PHE A 23 -2.80 -4.68 0.24
CA PHE A 23 -1.48 -4.20 0.62
C PHE A 23 -0.90 -5.06 1.74
N LEU A 24 0.40 -5.34 1.67
CA LEU A 24 1.16 -6.13 2.64
C LEU A 24 2.37 -5.35 3.13
N PHE A 25 2.63 -5.36 4.44
CA PHE A 25 3.77 -4.67 5.05
C PHE A 25 4.75 -5.68 5.63
N ASP A 26 5.94 -5.77 5.05
CA ASP A 26 7.02 -6.63 5.51
C ASP A 26 7.99 -5.85 6.39
N ARG A 27 8.01 -6.19 7.68
CA ARG A 27 8.89 -5.63 8.70
C ARG A 27 10.03 -6.58 9.10
N SER A 28 10.16 -7.73 8.42
CA SER A 28 11.06 -8.81 8.85
C SER A 28 12.55 -8.48 8.68
N LYS A 29 12.88 -7.65 7.68
CA LYS A 29 14.27 -7.27 7.35
C LYS A 29 14.68 -5.92 7.90
N ASP A 30 13.76 -4.97 7.91
CA ASP A 30 13.96 -3.60 8.39
C ASP A 30 12.67 -3.13 9.06
N MET A 31 12.74 -2.92 10.37
CA MET A 31 11.60 -2.45 11.16
C MET A 31 11.35 -0.96 10.99
N ASP A 32 12.38 -0.18 10.68
CA ASP A 32 12.31 1.28 10.58
C ASP A 32 11.86 1.71 9.19
N ASN A 33 12.21 0.95 8.14
CA ASN A 33 11.74 1.16 6.77
C ASN A 33 11.06 -0.08 6.14
N PRO A 34 9.89 -0.50 6.67
CA PRO A 34 9.16 -1.64 6.15
C PRO A 34 8.93 -1.56 4.63
N LYS A 35 9.06 -2.70 3.95
CA LYS A 35 8.70 -2.81 2.54
C LYS A 35 7.19 -2.99 2.41
N VAL A 36 6.61 -2.35 1.40
CA VAL A 36 5.20 -2.49 1.08
C VAL A 36 5.05 -3.22 -0.25
N TYR A 37 4.11 -4.16 -0.28
CA TYR A 37 3.72 -4.90 -1.46
C TYR A 37 2.24 -4.70 -1.75
N ARG A 38 1.87 -4.76 -3.03
CA ARG A 38 0.47 -4.75 -3.48
C ARG A 38 0.19 -5.99 -4.29
N ARG A 39 -1.02 -6.56 -4.15
CA ARG A 39 -1.43 -7.69 -4.99
C ARG A 39 -1.79 -7.21 -6.39
N VAL A 40 -1.13 -7.78 -7.40
CA VAL A 40 -1.40 -7.57 -8.82
C VAL A 40 -1.41 -8.95 -9.49
N ASN A 41 -2.49 -9.27 -10.21
CA ASN A 41 -2.66 -10.57 -10.89
C ASN A 41 -2.39 -11.78 -9.97
N GLY A 42 -2.90 -11.72 -8.74
CA GLY A 42 -2.78 -12.80 -7.74
C GLY A 42 -1.44 -12.88 -7.01
N LYS A 43 -0.46 -12.04 -7.34
CA LYS A 43 0.88 -12.04 -6.72
C LYS A 43 1.16 -10.72 -6.02
N PHE A 44 1.85 -10.77 -4.88
CA PHE A 44 2.35 -9.57 -4.22
C PHE A 44 3.64 -9.10 -4.89
N ILE A 45 3.62 -7.87 -5.40
CA ILE A 45 4.80 -7.20 -5.96
C ILE A 45 5.21 -6.05 -5.04
N SER A 46 6.52 -5.81 -4.91
CA SER A 46 7.03 -4.71 -4.09
C SER A 46 6.71 -3.39 -4.79
N ILE A 47 6.10 -2.46 -4.06
CA ILE A 47 5.67 -1.16 -4.61
C ILE A 47 6.41 0.02 -3.98
N GLY A 48 7.07 -0.17 -2.84
CA GLY A 48 7.76 0.91 -2.15
C GLY A 48 7.99 0.61 -0.68
N ASN A 49 8.07 1.67 0.11
CA ASN A 49 8.33 1.61 1.54
C ASN A 49 7.25 2.36 2.33
N LEU A 50 7.11 1.98 3.59
CA LEU A 50 6.36 2.75 4.58
C LEU A 50 7.08 4.08 4.81
N ILE A 51 6.36 5.19 4.68
CA ILE A 51 6.90 6.55 4.90
C ILE A 51 6.66 6.98 6.34
N ALA A 52 5.46 6.74 6.86
CA ALA A 52 5.06 7.16 8.19
C ALA A 52 3.94 6.28 8.73
N GLU A 53 3.96 6.02 10.03
CA GLU A 53 2.88 5.35 10.73
C GLU A 53 2.72 5.93 12.13
N LYS A 54 1.47 6.21 12.50
CA LYS A 54 1.09 6.42 13.89
C LYS A 54 0.11 5.33 14.30
N GLN A 55 0.48 4.56 15.32
CA GLN A 55 -0.35 3.47 15.82
C GLN A 55 -1.76 3.98 16.15
N GLY A 56 -2.79 3.27 15.67
CA GLY A 56 -4.20 3.63 15.85
C GLY A 56 -4.71 4.83 15.07
N ALA A 57 -3.86 5.60 14.37
CA ALA A 57 -4.27 6.83 13.68
C ALA A 57 -4.13 6.74 12.15
N TYR A 58 -2.92 6.53 11.63
CA TYR A 58 -2.71 6.52 10.18
C TYR A 58 -1.51 5.68 9.75
N VAL A 59 -1.45 5.36 8.44
CA VAL A 59 -0.31 4.78 7.74
C VAL A 59 -0.14 5.49 6.40
N VAL A 60 1.08 5.85 6.02
CA VAL A 60 1.42 6.46 4.72
C VAL A 60 2.56 5.67 4.08
N TRP A 61 2.44 5.32 2.80
CA TRP A 61 3.46 4.55 2.07
C TRP A 61 3.55 4.92 0.59
N GLU A 62 4.71 4.72 -0.01
CA GLU A 62 4.95 4.93 -1.44
C GLU A 62 4.34 3.81 -2.30
N ASP A 63 3.91 4.15 -3.52
CA ASP A 63 3.55 3.18 -4.56
C ASP A 63 4.12 3.61 -5.91
N LYS A 64 5.34 3.13 -6.18
CA LYS A 64 6.13 3.40 -7.40
C LYS A 64 5.60 2.66 -8.64
N GLU A 65 4.64 1.77 -8.45
CA GLU A 65 4.07 0.94 -9.52
C GLU A 65 2.68 1.41 -9.96
N PHE A 66 2.03 2.31 -9.20
CA PHE A 66 0.72 2.85 -9.59
C PHE A 66 0.82 3.91 -10.69
N LEU A 67 1.75 4.86 -10.54
CA LEU A 67 2.09 5.87 -11.54
C LEU A 67 3.60 5.83 -11.76
N LYS A 68 4.06 5.69 -13.01
CA LYS A 68 5.46 5.35 -13.28
C LYS A 68 6.41 6.56 -13.22
N THR A 69 5.88 7.76 -13.39
CA THR A 69 6.65 9.01 -13.47
C THR A 69 6.19 10.07 -12.49
N THR A 70 5.21 9.73 -11.65
CA THR A 70 4.62 10.60 -10.63
C THR A 70 4.95 10.00 -9.28
N ASP A 71 5.58 10.78 -8.40
CA ASP A 71 5.82 10.33 -7.03
C ASP A 71 4.47 10.27 -6.31
N PHE A 72 4.10 9.07 -5.91
CA PHE A 72 2.77 8.77 -5.44
C PHE A 72 2.82 7.98 -4.14
N ALA A 73 1.93 8.33 -3.22
CA ALA A 73 1.77 7.66 -1.95
C ALA A 73 0.30 7.39 -1.65
N TRP A 74 0.07 6.37 -0.84
CA TRP A 74 -1.20 6.10 -0.22
C TRP A 74 -1.19 6.60 1.21
N SER A 75 -2.32 7.13 1.67
CA SER A 75 -2.59 7.47 3.07
C SER A 75 -3.83 6.75 3.54
N PHE A 76 -3.67 5.91 4.55
CA PHE A 76 -4.76 5.23 5.23
C PHE A 76 -5.03 5.89 6.58
N ASP A 77 -6.23 6.44 6.73
CA ASP A 77 -6.75 6.87 8.02
C ASP A 77 -7.42 5.68 8.71
N LYS A 78 -6.81 5.22 9.83
CA LYS A 78 -7.29 4.08 10.62
C LYS A 78 -8.57 4.39 11.40
N VAL A 79 -8.84 5.67 11.68
CA VAL A 79 -10.03 6.11 12.42
C VAL A 79 -11.26 6.04 11.52
N THR A 80 -11.15 6.57 10.30
CA THR A 80 -12.26 6.55 9.33
C THR A 80 -12.25 5.31 8.43
N SER A 81 -11.20 4.50 8.50
CA SER A 81 -10.97 3.34 7.63
C SER A 81 -10.96 3.73 6.14
N LYS A 82 -10.41 4.91 5.81
CA LYS A 82 -10.34 5.44 4.45
C LYS A 82 -8.92 5.45 3.90
N LEU A 83 -8.75 4.88 2.72
CA LEU A 83 -7.55 5.01 1.91
C LEU A 83 -7.73 6.12 0.90
N SER A 84 -6.77 7.04 0.88
CA SER A 84 -6.70 8.17 -0.05
C SER A 84 -5.34 8.17 -0.75
N SER A 85 -5.31 8.74 -1.94
CA SER A 85 -4.10 8.98 -2.71
C SER A 85 -3.45 10.32 -2.37
N ILE A 86 -2.12 10.38 -2.43
CA ILE A 86 -1.33 11.60 -2.34
C ILE A 86 -0.40 11.65 -3.55
N VAL A 87 -0.49 12.71 -4.34
CA VAL A 87 0.49 13.03 -5.37
C VAL A 87 1.55 13.93 -4.74
N LEU A 88 2.77 13.43 -4.61
CA LEU A 88 3.88 14.13 -3.97
C LEU A 88 4.60 15.06 -4.97
N SER A 89 4.82 14.56 -6.18
CA SER A 89 5.41 15.32 -7.28
C SER A 89 4.91 14.77 -8.62
N VAL A 90 4.81 15.62 -9.63
CA VAL A 90 4.52 15.19 -11.01
C VAL A 90 5.82 15.31 -11.79
N GLY A 91 6.37 14.18 -12.24
CA GLY A 91 7.60 14.14 -13.03
C GLY A 91 7.33 14.48 -14.50
N LEU A 92 7.52 13.50 -15.39
CA LEU A 92 7.40 13.70 -16.85
C LEU A 92 5.97 14.03 -17.33
N GLY A 93 4.96 13.97 -16.45
CA GLY A 93 3.58 14.30 -16.78
C GLY A 93 2.91 13.34 -17.77
N ILE A 94 3.48 12.15 -17.97
CA ILE A 94 2.96 11.15 -18.91
C ILE A 94 1.91 10.23 -18.29
N ASP A 95 1.83 10.17 -16.96
CA ASP A 95 0.83 9.36 -16.27
C ASP A 95 -0.55 10.02 -16.35
N ASN A 96 -1.59 9.19 -16.56
CA ASN A 96 -2.97 9.65 -16.51
C ASN A 96 -3.48 9.69 -15.07
N LEU A 97 -3.51 10.88 -14.46
CA LEU A 97 -3.96 11.05 -13.07
C LEU A 97 -5.45 10.72 -12.85
N ASN A 98 -6.26 10.63 -13.91
CA ASN A 98 -7.68 10.27 -13.78
C ASN A 98 -7.91 8.81 -13.36
N ILE A 99 -6.87 7.96 -13.38
CA ILE A 99 -6.96 6.57 -12.89
C ILE A 99 -6.91 6.50 -11.37
N ILE A 100 -6.53 7.60 -10.70
CA ILE A 100 -6.48 7.66 -9.24
C ILE A 100 -7.90 7.48 -8.70
N PRO A 101 -8.16 6.45 -7.89
CA PRO A 101 -9.48 6.19 -7.36
C PRO A 101 -9.89 7.26 -6.34
N LYS A 102 -11.21 7.41 -6.16
CA LYS A 102 -11.73 8.16 -5.01
C LYS A 102 -11.37 7.45 -3.70
N PRO A 103 -11.42 8.15 -2.56
CA PRO A 103 -11.14 7.51 -1.28
C PRO A 103 -12.02 6.29 -1.04
N MET A 104 -11.39 5.15 -0.73
CA MET A 104 -12.06 3.85 -0.58
C MET A 104 -11.98 3.34 0.85
N THR A 105 -12.87 2.42 1.19
CA THR A 105 -12.91 1.81 2.52
C THR A 105 -11.90 0.66 2.58
N CYS A 106 -11.17 0.54 3.69
CA CYS A 106 -10.30 -0.59 3.93
C CYS A 106 -10.57 -1.28 5.26
N MET A 107 -10.17 -2.54 5.32
CA MET A 107 -10.14 -3.31 6.56
C MET A 107 -8.74 -3.86 6.77
N GLN A 108 -8.33 -3.94 8.04
CA GLN A 108 -7.11 -4.65 8.39
C GLN A 108 -7.30 -6.15 8.14
N LYS A 109 -6.33 -6.77 7.46
CA LYS A 109 -6.37 -8.18 7.11
C LYS A 109 -5.02 -8.82 7.36
N ILE A 110 -5.06 -10.07 7.79
CA ILE A 110 -3.87 -10.92 7.85
C ILE A 110 -3.82 -11.69 6.53
N PHE A 111 -2.69 -11.59 5.84
CA PHE A 111 -2.46 -12.34 4.62
C PHE A 111 -1.56 -13.54 4.92
N TYR A 112 -2.00 -14.70 4.43
CA TYR A 112 -1.18 -15.90 4.30
C TYR A 112 -0.75 -15.96 2.83
N TYR A 113 0.55 -16.07 2.58
CA TYR A 113 1.13 -16.14 1.23
C TYR A 113 2.08 -17.32 1.15
#